data_AF-A0A7K6DT43-F1
#
_entry.id   AF-A0A7K6DT43-F1
#
_cell.length_a   1.000
_cell.length_b   1.000
_cell.length_c   1.000
_cell.angle_alpha   90.00
_cell.angle_beta   90.00
_cell.angle_gamma   90.00
#
_symmetry.space_group_name_H-M   'P 1'
#
loop_
_entity.id
_entity.type
_entity.pdbx_description
1 polymer ?
#
loop_
_entity_poly.entity_id
_entity_poly.type
_entity_poly.pdbx_seq_one_letter_code
_entity_poly.pdbx_strand_id
1 'polypeptide(L)'
;MSQQLLYRALVSAKWLSEAIKSQQAGLALRIVDASWYLPKMKRDPKREFEERHIPGAVFFDIDQCSDRTSPYDHMLPKANDFAEYVGKLGVGNDSHVVVYDGSDQGLFSAPRVWWMFRVFGHEAVSLLDGGLKNWQREGNALSSGKTQVAPAEFHASLDKSLVKTYEDVLDNLDSRRFQLVDARAAGRFRGVEPEPRDGIEPGHVPGSTSIPFTDFLTESGLEKTPEQIRTLFQEKKVDLLKPVVATCGSGVTACHVALGAYLCGKPDVAVYDGAWVEWYMRAQPENIISEGKGKTV
;
A
#
# COMPACT_ATOMS: atom_id res chain seq x y z
N MET A 1 -4.30 17.11 24.03
CA MET A 1 -4.65 16.56 22.71
C MET A 1 -5.29 15.21 22.95
N SER A 2 -6.57 15.05 22.65
CA SER A 2 -7.22 13.73 22.74
C SER A 2 -6.50 12.79 21.78
N GLN A 3 -5.96 11.67 22.27
CA GLN A 3 -5.57 10.58 21.39
C GLN A 3 -6.83 10.14 20.64
N GLN A 4 -6.94 10.53 19.38
CA GLN A 4 -7.97 10.01 18.51
C GLN A 4 -7.71 8.51 18.40
N LEU A 5 -8.66 7.69 18.84
CA LEU A 5 -8.54 6.24 18.71
C LEU A 5 -8.44 5.89 17.22
N LEU A 6 -7.33 5.31 16.83
CA LEU A 6 -7.12 4.79 15.48
C LEU A 6 -8.00 3.56 15.26
N TYR A 7 -8.59 3.44 14.08
CA TYR A 7 -9.26 2.20 13.68
C TYR A 7 -8.24 1.08 13.56
N ARG A 8 -8.63 -0.17 13.81
CA ARG A 8 -7.69 -1.30 13.69
C ARG A 8 -7.20 -1.45 12.24
N ALA A 9 -5.90 -1.34 12.02
CA ALA A 9 -5.32 -1.54 10.69
C ALA A 9 -5.08 -3.02 10.35
N LEU A 10 -5.00 -3.91 11.35
CA LEU A 10 -4.77 -5.34 11.16
C LEU A 10 -5.89 -6.18 11.77
N VAL A 11 -6.25 -7.27 11.08
CA VAL A 11 -7.07 -8.37 11.60
C VAL A 11 -6.36 -9.69 11.35
N SER A 12 -6.53 -10.66 12.25
CA SER A 12 -5.96 -12.00 12.09
C SER A 12 -6.83 -12.90 11.22
N ALA A 13 -6.23 -13.93 10.63
CA ALA A 13 -6.96 -14.97 9.92
C ALA A 13 -8.02 -15.66 10.81
N LYS A 14 -7.68 -15.92 12.08
CA LYS A 14 -8.66 -16.40 13.07
C LYS A 14 -9.87 -15.48 13.20
N TRP A 15 -9.64 -14.17 13.39
CA TRP A 15 -10.72 -13.19 13.52
C TRP A 15 -11.61 -13.18 12.26
N LEU A 16 -11.01 -13.16 11.08
CA LEU A 16 -11.76 -13.11 9.82
C LEU A 16 -12.55 -14.41 9.57
N SER A 17 -11.96 -15.56 9.89
CA SER A 17 -12.63 -16.88 9.80
C SER A 17 -13.85 -16.96 10.72
N GLU A 18 -13.76 -16.44 11.94
CA GLU A 18 -14.88 -16.35 12.89
C GLU A 18 -15.94 -15.34 12.42
N ALA A 19 -15.53 -14.19 11.87
CA ALA A 19 -16.44 -13.18 11.33
C ALA A 19 -17.26 -13.71 10.14
N ILE A 20 -16.64 -14.47 9.24
CA ILE A 20 -17.32 -15.12 8.10
C ILE A 20 -18.36 -16.15 8.60
N LYS A 21 -17.99 -17.01 9.57
CA LYS A 21 -18.87 -18.07 10.10
C LYS A 21 -20.06 -17.53 10.86
N SER A 22 -19.85 -16.48 11.64
CA SER A 22 -20.88 -15.94 12.54
C SER A 22 -21.96 -15.11 11.83
N GLN A 23 -21.78 -14.81 10.52
CA GLN A 23 -22.61 -13.84 9.78
C GLN A 23 -22.89 -12.60 10.65
N GLN A 24 -21.87 -12.11 11.35
CA GLN A 24 -21.99 -11.19 12.49
C GLN A 24 -23.05 -10.12 12.20
N ALA A 25 -24.24 -10.32 12.80
CA ALA A 25 -25.42 -9.53 12.47
C ALA A 25 -25.12 -8.05 12.76
N GLY A 26 -25.07 -7.24 11.70
CA GLY A 26 -24.83 -5.79 11.77
C GLY A 26 -23.47 -5.30 11.28
N LEU A 27 -22.47 -6.15 11.02
CA LEU A 27 -21.22 -5.72 10.37
C LEU A 27 -21.31 -5.94 8.86
N ALA A 28 -21.35 -4.87 8.07
CA ALA A 28 -21.23 -4.95 6.61
C ALA A 28 -19.78 -5.29 6.20
N LEU A 29 -19.35 -6.53 6.45
CA LEU A 29 -18.00 -7.01 6.13
C LEU A 29 -17.82 -7.13 4.61
N ARG A 30 -16.73 -6.57 4.09
CA ARG A 30 -16.28 -6.73 2.70
C ARG A 30 -14.85 -7.20 2.67
N ILE A 31 -14.61 -8.35 2.05
CA ILE A 31 -13.29 -8.94 1.92
C ILE A 31 -12.80 -8.65 0.51
N VAL A 32 -11.61 -8.09 0.40
CA VAL A 32 -11.07 -7.60 -0.87
C VAL A 32 -9.72 -8.25 -1.12
N ASP A 33 -9.62 -8.98 -2.23
CA ASP A 33 -8.35 -9.44 -2.77
C ASP A 33 -7.77 -8.33 -3.66
N ALA A 34 -6.69 -7.70 -3.21
CA ALA A 34 -6.00 -6.63 -3.91
C ALA A 34 -4.67 -7.10 -4.52
N SER A 35 -4.59 -8.38 -4.89
CA SER A 35 -3.36 -8.96 -5.47
C SER A 35 -2.94 -8.24 -6.75
N TRP A 36 -1.70 -7.80 -6.76
CA TRP A 36 -1.01 -7.28 -7.92
C TRP A 36 0.46 -7.69 -7.87
N TYR A 37 1.00 -8.08 -9.01
CA TYR A 37 2.38 -8.58 -9.10
C TYR A 37 3.16 -7.81 -10.16
N LEU A 38 4.45 -7.65 -9.92
CA LEU A 38 5.36 -7.11 -10.92
C LEU A 38 5.36 -8.01 -12.17
N PRO A 39 5.42 -7.46 -13.39
CA PRO A 39 5.37 -8.25 -14.63
C PRO A 39 6.39 -9.40 -14.69
N LYS A 40 7.58 -9.20 -14.12
CA LYS A 40 8.66 -10.21 -14.07
C LYS A 40 8.29 -11.47 -13.27
N MET A 41 7.31 -11.39 -12.38
CA MET A 41 6.82 -12.54 -11.58
C MET A 41 5.96 -13.49 -12.41
N LYS A 42 5.44 -13.07 -13.57
CA LYS A 42 4.62 -13.89 -14.48
C LYS A 42 3.43 -14.59 -13.79
N ARG A 43 2.83 -13.90 -12.81
CA ARG A 43 1.62 -14.32 -12.11
C ARG A 43 0.43 -13.53 -12.64
N ASP A 44 -0.74 -14.16 -12.69
CA ASP A 44 -2.00 -13.54 -13.08
C ASP A 44 -2.90 -13.47 -11.83
N PRO A 45 -2.99 -12.30 -11.16
CA PRO A 45 -3.70 -12.20 -9.90
C PRO A 45 -5.19 -12.46 -10.04
N LYS A 46 -5.79 -12.08 -11.19
CA LYS A 46 -7.21 -12.29 -11.44
C LYS A 46 -7.52 -13.76 -11.63
N ARG A 47 -6.69 -14.48 -12.38
CA ARG A 47 -6.82 -15.92 -12.54
C ARG A 47 -6.59 -16.66 -11.22
N GLU A 48 -5.57 -16.27 -10.45
CA GLU A 48 -5.32 -16.86 -9.14
C GLU A 48 -6.50 -16.69 -8.19
N PHE A 49 -7.12 -15.50 -8.18
CA PHE A 49 -8.37 -15.24 -7.44
C PHE A 49 -9.51 -16.15 -7.90
N GLU A 50 -9.76 -16.26 -9.21
CA GLU A 50 -10.82 -17.13 -9.75
C GLU A 50 -10.58 -18.61 -9.41
N GLU A 51 -9.32 -19.04 -9.30
CA GLU A 51 -8.97 -20.39 -8.87
C GLU A 51 -9.17 -20.57 -7.35
N ARG A 52 -8.70 -19.62 -6.53
CA ARG A 52 -8.74 -19.70 -5.05
C ARG A 52 -8.76 -18.30 -4.41
N HIS A 53 -9.76 -18.03 -3.59
CA HIS A 53 -9.88 -16.81 -2.79
C HIS A 53 -10.56 -17.06 -1.44
N ILE A 54 -10.53 -16.08 -0.53
CA ILE A 54 -11.24 -16.17 0.75
C ILE A 54 -12.76 -16.14 0.50
N PRO A 55 -13.58 -17.00 1.15
CA PRO A 55 -15.01 -17.05 0.90
C PRO A 55 -15.71 -15.69 0.98
N GLY A 56 -16.43 -15.33 -0.09
CA GLY A 56 -17.15 -14.05 -0.21
C GLY A 56 -16.26 -12.85 -0.58
N ALA A 57 -14.96 -13.05 -0.82
CA ALA A 57 -14.09 -11.98 -1.27
C ALA A 57 -14.42 -11.52 -2.69
N VAL A 58 -14.12 -10.26 -2.98
CA VAL A 58 -14.17 -9.66 -4.32
C VAL A 58 -12.77 -9.26 -4.75
N PHE A 59 -12.50 -9.26 -6.05
CA PHE A 59 -11.21 -8.87 -6.59
C PHE A 59 -11.15 -7.35 -6.85
N PHE A 60 -10.15 -6.69 -6.29
CA PHE A 60 -9.80 -5.29 -6.54
C PHE A 60 -8.59 -5.22 -7.44
N ASP A 61 -8.83 -4.72 -8.64
CA ASP A 61 -7.84 -4.48 -9.68
C ASP A 61 -7.30 -3.05 -9.56
N ILE A 62 -6.09 -2.91 -9.01
CA ILE A 62 -5.42 -1.62 -8.82
C ILE A 62 -5.17 -0.92 -10.17
N ASP A 63 -4.95 -1.67 -11.25
CA ASP A 63 -4.72 -1.09 -12.57
C ASP A 63 -6.02 -0.48 -13.13
N GLN A 64 -7.18 -1.06 -12.82
CA GLN A 64 -8.48 -0.45 -13.16
C GLN A 64 -8.86 0.71 -12.23
N CYS A 65 -8.48 0.64 -10.96
CA CYS A 65 -8.74 1.67 -9.95
C CYS A 65 -7.57 2.68 -9.83
N SER A 66 -7.09 3.18 -10.98
CA SER A 66 -6.01 4.16 -11.07
C SER A 66 -6.32 5.24 -12.10
N ASP A 67 -5.65 6.38 -12.03
CA ASP A 67 -5.69 7.39 -13.10
C ASP A 67 -4.87 6.93 -14.31
N ARG A 68 -5.56 6.26 -15.24
CA ARG A 68 -5.01 5.76 -16.50
C ARG A 68 -4.69 6.87 -17.53
N THR A 69 -4.99 8.14 -17.22
CA THR A 69 -4.59 9.28 -18.06
C THR A 69 -3.20 9.81 -17.71
N SER A 70 -2.69 9.46 -16.52
CA SER A 70 -1.34 9.79 -16.10
C SER A 70 -0.28 9.02 -16.91
N PRO A 71 0.87 9.63 -17.23
CA PRO A 71 2.02 8.91 -17.77
C PRO A 71 2.76 8.06 -16.70
N TYR A 72 2.37 8.18 -15.42
CA TYR A 72 3.00 7.50 -14.28
C TYR A 72 2.17 6.29 -13.82
N ASP A 73 2.82 5.35 -13.13
CA ASP A 73 2.21 4.09 -12.72
C ASP A 73 1.36 4.23 -11.43
N HIS A 74 0.19 3.55 -11.40
CA HIS A 74 -0.71 3.39 -10.24
C HIS A 74 -1.18 4.67 -9.52
N MET A 75 -1.19 5.81 -10.22
CA MET A 75 -1.68 7.07 -9.67
C MET A 75 -3.11 6.94 -9.13
N LEU A 76 -3.41 7.65 -8.03
CA LEU A 76 -4.75 7.71 -7.47
C LEU A 76 -5.78 8.11 -8.55
N PRO A 77 -6.93 7.41 -8.62
CA PRO A 77 -8.04 7.84 -9.47
C PRO A 77 -8.70 9.10 -8.88
N LYS A 78 -9.65 9.69 -9.60
CA LYS A 78 -10.51 10.73 -9.01
C LYS A 78 -11.42 10.12 -7.96
N ALA A 79 -11.83 10.91 -6.96
CA ALA A 79 -12.71 10.44 -5.89
C ALA A 79 -14.00 9.78 -6.42
N ASN A 80 -14.64 10.36 -7.45
CA ASN A 80 -15.83 9.77 -8.06
C ASN A 80 -15.56 8.42 -8.73
N ASP A 81 -14.40 8.27 -9.39
CA ASP A 81 -14.02 7.03 -10.06
C ASP A 81 -13.72 5.93 -9.02
N PHE A 82 -13.07 6.28 -7.91
CA PHE A 82 -12.87 5.38 -6.77
C PHE A 82 -14.21 4.94 -6.17
N ALA A 83 -15.10 5.90 -5.89
CA ALA A 83 -16.42 5.65 -5.34
C ALA A 83 -17.26 4.71 -6.21
N GLU A 84 -17.30 4.97 -7.52
CA GLU A 84 -18.01 4.10 -8.46
C GLU A 84 -17.39 2.69 -8.51
N TYR A 85 -16.06 2.61 -8.49
CA TYR A 85 -15.34 1.35 -8.53
C TYR A 85 -15.64 0.47 -7.29
N VAL A 86 -15.45 1.00 -6.09
CA VAL A 86 -15.67 0.23 -4.84
C VAL A 86 -17.15 -0.04 -4.58
N GLY A 87 -18.04 0.86 -5.00
CA GLY A 87 -19.49 0.65 -4.95
C GLY A 87 -19.92 -0.56 -5.78
N LYS A 88 -19.33 -0.78 -6.97
CA LYS A 88 -19.56 -2.00 -7.78
C LYS A 88 -19.05 -3.27 -7.11
N LEU A 89 -18.07 -3.16 -6.23
CA LEU A 89 -17.58 -4.24 -5.36
C LEU A 89 -18.44 -4.41 -4.10
N GLY A 90 -19.58 -3.72 -4.01
CA GLY A 90 -20.53 -3.81 -2.91
C GLY A 90 -20.06 -3.14 -1.63
N VAL A 91 -19.01 -2.31 -1.69
CA VAL A 91 -18.50 -1.55 -0.54
C VAL A 91 -19.31 -0.28 -0.36
N GLY A 92 -19.97 -0.14 0.78
CA GLY A 92 -20.64 1.08 1.22
C GLY A 92 -19.81 1.84 2.27
N ASN A 93 -20.19 3.09 2.57
CA ASN A 93 -19.48 3.89 3.59
C ASN A 93 -19.56 3.28 5.01
N ASP A 94 -20.52 2.42 5.29
CA ASP A 94 -20.72 1.69 6.55
C ASP A 94 -20.01 0.32 6.60
N SER A 95 -19.36 -0.08 5.50
CA SER A 95 -18.70 -1.36 5.40
C SER A 95 -17.42 -1.41 6.25
N HIS A 96 -17.12 -2.55 6.88
CA HIS A 96 -15.76 -2.84 7.33
C HIS A 96 -15.05 -3.58 6.19
N VAL A 97 -14.08 -2.91 5.56
CA VAL A 97 -13.27 -3.50 4.48
C VAL A 97 -12.07 -4.24 5.09
N VAL A 98 -11.86 -5.49 4.68
CA VAL A 98 -10.66 -6.27 5.00
C VAL A 98 -9.94 -6.63 3.71
N VAL A 99 -8.76 -6.07 3.52
CA VAL A 99 -7.96 -6.23 2.31
C VAL A 99 -6.86 -7.27 2.53
N TYR A 100 -6.60 -8.11 1.53
CA TYR A 100 -5.46 -9.03 1.52
C TYR A 100 -4.86 -9.10 0.11
N ASP A 101 -3.70 -9.74 -0.01
CA ASP A 101 -3.17 -10.19 -1.31
C ASP A 101 -2.54 -11.59 -1.20
N GLY A 102 -2.23 -12.18 -2.36
CA GLY A 102 -1.63 -13.50 -2.53
C GLY A 102 -0.11 -13.50 -2.67
N SER A 103 0.58 -12.45 -2.19
CA SER A 103 2.04 -12.34 -2.31
C SER A 103 2.80 -13.33 -1.41
N ASP A 104 4.01 -13.70 -1.82
CA ASP A 104 4.86 -14.63 -1.07
C ASP A 104 5.41 -13.99 0.22
N GLN A 105 5.44 -12.65 0.27
CA GLN A 105 5.83 -11.86 1.43
C GLN A 105 4.75 -11.87 2.53
N GLY A 106 3.51 -12.26 2.22
CA GLY A 106 2.36 -12.16 3.10
C GLY A 106 1.47 -11.00 2.67
N LEU A 107 2.02 -9.78 2.65
CA LEU A 107 1.38 -8.60 2.08
C LEU A 107 2.37 -7.82 1.21
N PHE A 108 1.88 -7.26 0.11
CA PHE A 108 2.64 -6.49 -0.86
C PHE A 108 1.82 -5.34 -1.45
N SER A 109 0.70 -5.65 -2.09
CA SER A 109 -0.16 -4.68 -2.79
C SER A 109 -1.38 -4.29 -1.97
N ALA A 110 -1.82 -5.12 -1.03
CA ALA A 110 -2.96 -4.83 -0.16
C ALA A 110 -2.82 -3.54 0.66
N PRO A 111 -1.64 -3.18 1.23
CA PRO A 111 -1.48 -1.91 1.95
C PRO A 111 -1.76 -0.69 1.09
N ARG A 112 -1.54 -0.76 -0.24
CA ARG A 112 -1.92 0.32 -1.17
C ARG A 112 -3.42 0.55 -1.14
N VAL A 113 -4.22 -0.50 -1.23
CA VAL A 113 -5.68 -0.39 -1.22
C VAL A 113 -6.21 0.03 0.16
N TRP A 114 -5.60 -0.46 1.26
CA TRP A 114 -5.89 0.05 2.61
C TRP A 114 -5.68 1.57 2.70
N TRP A 115 -4.55 2.07 2.21
CA TRP A 115 -4.27 3.50 2.18
C TRP A 115 -5.22 4.26 1.24
N MET A 116 -5.59 3.68 0.10
CA MET A 116 -6.56 4.28 -0.84
C MET A 116 -7.94 4.49 -0.18
N PHE A 117 -8.44 3.54 0.60
CA PHE A 117 -9.68 3.75 1.35
C PHE A 117 -9.55 4.92 2.33
N ARG A 118 -8.45 4.99 3.08
CA ARG A 118 -8.20 6.08 4.04
C ARG A 118 -8.06 7.44 3.38
N VAL A 119 -7.29 7.54 2.31
CA VAL A 119 -7.11 8.80 1.57
C VAL A 119 -8.41 9.28 0.94
N PHE A 120 -9.38 8.39 0.70
CA PHE A 120 -10.74 8.74 0.27
C PHE A 120 -11.76 8.85 1.41
N GLY A 121 -11.30 8.93 2.67
CA GLY A 121 -12.12 9.24 3.83
C GLY A 121 -12.81 8.05 4.48
N HIS A 122 -12.41 6.82 4.17
CA HIS A 122 -12.97 5.59 4.75
C HIS A 122 -11.97 4.93 5.71
N GLU A 123 -12.16 5.17 7.01
CA GLU A 123 -11.27 4.66 8.08
C GLU A 123 -11.56 3.22 8.51
N ALA A 124 -12.77 2.70 8.23
CA ALA A 124 -13.18 1.34 8.61
C ALA A 124 -12.58 0.27 7.69
N VAL A 125 -11.25 0.30 7.52
CA VAL A 125 -10.49 -0.59 6.64
C VAL A 125 -9.32 -1.21 7.39
N SER A 126 -9.14 -2.52 7.21
CA SER A 126 -8.05 -3.30 7.81
C SER A 126 -7.38 -4.17 6.75
N LEU A 127 -6.20 -4.66 7.07
CA LEU A 127 -5.46 -5.66 6.33
C LEU A 127 -5.55 -7.01 7.05
N LEU A 128 -5.62 -8.10 6.28
CA LEU A 128 -5.46 -9.44 6.82
C LEU A 128 -3.98 -9.71 7.07
N ASP A 129 -3.56 -9.74 8.33
CA ASP A 129 -2.18 -9.99 8.70
C ASP A 129 -1.72 -11.37 8.21
N GLY A 130 -0.64 -11.40 7.41
CA GLY A 130 -0.14 -12.60 6.74
C GLY A 130 -0.79 -12.95 5.39
N GLY A 131 -1.81 -12.20 4.97
CA GLY A 131 -2.50 -12.34 3.69
C GLY A 131 -3.03 -13.75 3.38
N LEU A 132 -3.20 -14.06 2.09
CA LEU A 132 -3.70 -15.36 1.65
C LEU A 132 -2.70 -16.49 2.00
N LYS A 133 -1.40 -16.18 2.00
CA LYS A 133 -0.31 -17.10 2.35
C LYS A 133 -0.55 -17.74 3.72
N ASN A 134 -0.85 -16.94 4.74
CA ASN A 134 -1.07 -17.46 6.09
C ASN A 134 -2.48 -18.00 6.28
N TRP A 135 -3.48 -17.41 5.61
CA TRP A 135 -4.84 -17.96 5.57
C TRP A 135 -4.84 -19.44 5.15
N GLN A 136 -4.11 -19.78 4.07
CA GLN A 136 -3.96 -21.15 3.59
C GLN A 136 -3.13 -22.03 4.53
N ARG A 137 -2.04 -21.49 5.09
CA ARG A 137 -1.17 -22.22 6.02
C ARG A 137 -1.92 -22.68 7.28
N GLU A 138 -2.87 -21.87 7.74
CA GLU A 138 -3.74 -22.18 8.87
C GLU A 138 -4.89 -23.14 8.52
N GLY A 139 -5.01 -23.57 7.25
CA GLY A 139 -6.03 -24.51 6.81
C GLY A 139 -7.43 -23.91 6.73
N ASN A 140 -7.55 -22.58 6.61
CA ASN A 140 -8.85 -21.92 6.47
C ASN A 140 -9.48 -22.21 5.09
N ALA A 141 -10.81 -22.15 5.05
CA ALA A 141 -11.58 -22.46 3.84
C ALA A 141 -11.27 -21.49 2.69
N LEU A 142 -11.34 -21.98 1.47
CA LEU A 142 -11.21 -21.21 0.23
C LEU A 142 -12.46 -21.40 -0.64
N SER A 143 -12.72 -20.43 -1.50
CA SER A 143 -13.72 -20.48 -2.56
C SER A 143 -13.06 -20.31 -3.92
N SER A 144 -13.80 -20.60 -4.99
CA SER A 144 -13.37 -20.46 -6.38
C SER A 144 -14.52 -19.93 -7.24
N GLY A 145 -14.20 -19.49 -8.45
CA GLY A 145 -15.12 -18.82 -9.36
C GLY A 145 -15.23 -17.32 -9.10
N LYS A 146 -16.19 -16.68 -9.77
CA LYS A 146 -16.45 -15.25 -9.62
C LYS A 146 -17.44 -15.01 -8.50
N THR A 147 -17.13 -14.07 -7.61
CA THR A 147 -18.07 -13.59 -6.59
C THR A 147 -18.99 -12.54 -7.20
N GLN A 148 -20.30 -12.71 -7.02
CA GLN A 148 -21.29 -11.68 -7.35
C GLN A 148 -21.75 -11.00 -6.07
N VAL A 149 -21.73 -9.67 -6.08
CA VAL A 149 -22.18 -8.82 -4.97
C VAL A 149 -23.17 -7.79 -5.50
N ALA A 150 -24.15 -7.43 -4.67
CA ALA A 150 -25.01 -6.29 -4.98
C ALA A 150 -24.17 -5.00 -4.86
N PRO A 151 -24.27 -4.08 -5.84
CA PRO A 151 -23.64 -2.77 -5.71
C PRO A 151 -24.12 -2.02 -4.46
N ALA A 152 -23.24 -1.19 -3.92
CA ALA A 152 -23.53 -0.31 -2.79
C ALA A 152 -23.16 1.14 -3.14
N GLU A 153 -23.73 2.08 -2.41
CA GLU A 153 -23.39 3.50 -2.53
C GLU A 153 -22.16 3.82 -1.68
N PHE A 154 -21.18 4.46 -2.30
CA PHE A 154 -19.96 4.92 -1.63
C PHE A 154 -19.71 6.39 -1.96
N HIS A 155 -19.42 7.18 -0.94
CA HIS A 155 -19.01 8.58 -1.05
C HIS A 155 -17.53 8.68 -0.70
N ALA A 156 -16.74 9.15 -1.65
CA ALA A 156 -15.31 9.36 -1.49
C ALA A 156 -14.99 10.84 -1.31
N SER A 157 -14.12 11.16 -0.36
CA SER A 157 -13.57 12.51 -0.18
C SER A 157 -12.06 12.43 -0.04
N LEU A 158 -11.33 13.03 -0.98
CA LEU A 158 -9.86 12.99 -0.98
C LEU A 158 -9.28 13.84 0.17
N ASP A 159 -8.59 13.20 1.10
CA ASP A 159 -7.74 13.85 2.09
C ASP A 159 -6.34 14.11 1.51
N LYS A 160 -6.13 15.35 1.09
CA LYS A 160 -4.85 15.81 0.53
C LYS A 160 -3.69 15.75 1.52
N SER A 161 -3.95 15.66 2.83
CA SER A 161 -2.87 15.61 3.83
C SER A 161 -2.08 14.30 3.76
N LEU A 162 -2.70 13.23 3.26
CA LEU A 162 -2.09 11.91 3.10
C LEU A 162 -1.40 11.71 1.74
N VAL A 163 -1.37 12.74 0.87
CA VAL A 163 -0.73 12.69 -0.45
C VAL A 163 0.35 13.77 -0.54
N LYS A 164 1.47 13.45 -1.18
CA LYS A 164 2.48 14.42 -1.61
C LYS A 164 2.66 14.37 -3.10
N THR A 165 2.93 15.53 -3.70
CA THR A 165 3.22 15.66 -5.12
C THR A 165 4.72 15.74 -5.38
N TYR A 166 5.11 15.67 -6.65
CA TYR A 166 6.48 15.95 -7.07
C TYR A 166 6.98 17.31 -6.55
N GLU A 167 6.17 18.36 -6.64
CA GLU A 167 6.53 19.70 -6.20
C GLU A 167 6.78 19.77 -4.70
N ASP A 168 5.99 19.06 -3.88
CA ASP A 168 6.22 18.95 -2.44
C ASP A 168 7.57 18.30 -2.13
N VAL A 169 7.93 17.24 -2.88
CA VAL A 169 9.19 16.50 -2.69
C VAL A 169 10.39 17.31 -3.18
N LEU A 170 10.24 18.02 -4.31
CA LEU A 170 11.27 18.89 -4.85
C LEU A 170 11.59 20.04 -3.88
N ASP A 171 10.58 20.73 -3.36
CA ASP A 171 10.78 21.79 -2.37
C ASP A 171 11.40 21.26 -1.06
N ASN A 172 11.12 20.01 -0.71
CA ASN A 172 11.67 19.40 0.50
C ASN A 172 13.17 19.10 0.43
N LEU A 173 13.78 19.10 -0.77
CA LEU A 173 15.24 18.99 -0.90
C LEU A 173 15.94 20.14 -0.16
N ASP A 174 15.40 21.35 -0.27
CA ASP A 174 15.91 22.54 0.39
C ASP A 174 15.29 22.74 1.77
N SER A 175 13.95 22.63 1.85
CA SER A 175 13.22 23.03 3.07
C SER A 175 13.30 22.02 4.21
N ARG A 176 13.58 20.74 3.91
CA ARG A 176 13.75 19.65 4.88
C ARG A 176 12.64 19.58 5.93
N ARG A 177 11.39 19.89 5.54
CA ARG A 177 10.22 19.90 6.42
C ARG A 177 9.74 18.50 6.77
N PHE A 178 10.03 17.50 5.95
CA PHE A 178 9.70 16.10 6.22
C PHE A 178 10.83 15.14 5.88
N GLN A 179 10.77 13.97 6.52
CA GLN A 179 11.65 12.83 6.24
C GLN A 179 11.05 12.00 5.11
N LEU A 180 11.80 11.78 4.04
CA LEU A 180 11.35 10.95 2.92
C LEU A 180 11.90 9.53 3.08
N VAL A 181 11.01 8.54 3.17
CA VAL A 181 11.34 7.12 3.38
C VAL A 181 10.97 6.31 2.15
N ASP A 182 11.95 5.64 1.55
CA ASP A 182 11.78 4.84 0.35
C ASP A 182 11.69 3.34 0.67
N ALA A 183 10.60 2.71 0.24
CA ALA A 183 10.27 1.31 0.51
C ALA A 183 10.77 0.31 -0.56
N ARG A 184 11.50 0.76 -1.58
CA ARG A 184 12.10 -0.14 -2.58
C ARG A 184 13.20 -1.02 -1.96
N ALA A 185 13.52 -2.10 -2.66
CA ALA A 185 14.66 -2.93 -2.34
C ALA A 185 15.95 -2.09 -2.29
N ALA A 186 16.86 -2.42 -1.37
CA ALA A 186 18.08 -1.66 -1.14
C ALA A 186 18.95 -1.51 -2.41
N GLY A 187 19.01 -2.53 -3.26
CA GLY A 187 19.77 -2.47 -4.51
C GLY A 187 19.21 -1.45 -5.51
N ARG A 188 17.88 -1.38 -5.65
CA ARG A 188 17.18 -0.38 -6.46
C ARG A 188 17.39 1.05 -5.93
N PHE A 189 17.30 1.23 -4.61
CA PHE A 189 17.56 2.51 -3.96
C PHE A 189 19.01 2.98 -4.17
N ARG A 190 19.98 2.06 -4.02
CA ARG A 190 21.41 2.36 -4.19
C ARG A 190 21.81 2.57 -5.66
N GLY A 191 21.03 2.07 -6.62
CA GLY A 191 21.38 2.17 -8.04
C GLY A 191 22.13 0.96 -8.60
N VAL A 192 22.17 -0.17 -7.88
CA VAL A 192 22.93 -1.37 -8.26
C VAL A 192 22.08 -2.52 -8.77
N GLU A 193 20.75 -2.41 -8.63
CA GLU A 193 19.77 -3.35 -9.21
C GLU A 193 18.80 -2.58 -10.11
N PRO A 194 18.39 -3.15 -11.26
CA PRO A 194 17.56 -2.44 -12.22
C PRO A 194 16.13 -2.21 -11.70
N GLU A 195 15.51 -1.13 -12.17
CA GLU A 195 14.08 -0.92 -12.01
C GLU A 195 13.28 -1.91 -12.88
N PRO A 196 12.03 -2.27 -12.50
CA PRO A 196 11.20 -3.17 -13.27
C PRO A 196 10.61 -2.53 -14.53
N ARG A 197 10.54 -1.19 -14.57
CA ARG A 197 9.98 -0.41 -15.66
C ARG A 197 11.08 -0.04 -16.65
N ASP A 198 10.88 -0.36 -17.93
CA ASP A 198 11.80 0.03 -19.00
C ASP A 198 11.89 1.57 -19.10
N GLY A 199 13.11 2.07 -19.32
CA GLY A 199 13.37 3.51 -19.43
C GLY A 199 13.48 4.26 -18.09
N ILE A 200 13.36 3.57 -16.96
CA ILE A 200 13.62 4.11 -15.63
C ILE A 200 14.89 3.47 -15.08
N GLU A 201 15.85 4.29 -14.66
CA GLU A 201 17.10 3.81 -14.05
C GLU A 201 16.98 3.84 -12.51
N PRO A 202 17.74 2.98 -11.80
CA PRO A 202 17.71 2.93 -10.34
C PRO A 202 18.51 4.08 -9.70
N GLY A 203 18.33 4.25 -8.39
CA GLY A 203 18.83 5.40 -7.63
C GLY A 203 17.78 5.88 -6.63
N HIS A 204 18.02 7.03 -5.99
CA HIS A 204 17.10 7.60 -5.01
C HIS A 204 17.07 9.13 -5.01
N VAL A 205 16.03 9.66 -4.36
CA VAL A 205 15.84 11.10 -4.12
C VAL A 205 16.87 11.57 -3.09
N PRO A 206 17.59 12.69 -3.31
CA PRO A 206 18.57 13.20 -2.36
C PRO A 206 17.99 13.36 -0.95
N GLY A 207 18.73 12.88 0.06
CA GLY A 207 18.32 12.97 1.47
C GLY A 207 17.23 11.97 1.90
N SER A 208 16.72 11.12 1.01
CA SER A 208 15.79 10.04 1.39
C SER A 208 16.49 8.92 2.16
N THR A 209 15.71 8.16 2.94
CA THR A 209 16.17 7.02 3.74
C THR A 209 15.56 5.73 3.23
N SER A 210 16.37 4.69 3.04
CA SER A 210 15.89 3.37 2.60
C SER A 210 15.42 2.50 3.77
N ILE A 211 14.15 2.12 3.74
CA ILE A 211 13.56 1.07 4.58
C ILE A 211 12.75 0.13 3.67
N PRO A 212 13.37 -0.91 3.09
CA PRO A 212 12.67 -1.86 2.24
C PRO A 212 11.38 -2.38 2.89
N PHE A 213 10.28 -2.47 2.14
CA PHE A 213 8.98 -2.84 2.71
C PHE A 213 9.00 -4.21 3.44
N THR A 214 9.87 -5.13 3.00
CA THR A 214 10.08 -6.44 3.62
C THR A 214 10.59 -6.34 5.05
N ASP A 215 11.25 -5.25 5.42
CA ASP A 215 11.78 -5.04 6.77
C ASP A 215 10.66 -4.80 7.79
N PHE A 216 9.43 -4.49 7.37
CA PHE A 216 8.26 -4.40 8.24
C PHE A 216 7.62 -5.75 8.53
N LEU A 217 7.98 -6.79 7.77
CA LEU A 217 7.41 -8.12 7.85
C LEU A 217 8.38 -9.07 8.56
N THR A 218 7.83 -10.08 9.22
CA THR A 218 8.57 -11.24 9.73
C THR A 218 8.83 -12.23 8.60
N GLU A 219 9.76 -13.17 8.80
CA GLU A 219 10.04 -14.23 7.80
C GLU A 219 8.80 -15.07 7.44
N SER A 220 7.86 -15.20 8.37
CA SER A 220 6.62 -15.96 8.15
C SER A 220 5.58 -15.17 7.34
N GLY A 221 5.82 -13.89 7.09
CA GLY A 221 4.99 -12.95 6.34
C GLY A 221 3.95 -12.19 7.17
N LEU A 222 4.03 -12.26 8.51
CA LEU A 222 3.22 -11.43 9.41
C LEU A 222 3.86 -10.07 9.63
N GLU A 223 3.07 -9.05 9.93
CA GLU A 223 3.58 -7.74 10.35
C GLU A 223 4.42 -7.86 11.63
N LYS A 224 5.51 -7.10 11.72
CA LYS A 224 6.28 -6.98 12.96
C LYS A 224 5.46 -6.29 14.05
N THR A 225 5.84 -6.48 15.31
CA THR A 225 5.15 -5.79 16.42
C THR A 225 5.43 -4.29 16.39
N PRO A 226 4.56 -3.44 16.96
CA PRO A 226 4.80 -2.00 17.05
C PRO A 226 6.15 -1.63 17.70
N GLU A 227 6.64 -2.44 18.64
CA GLU A 227 7.96 -2.27 19.27
C GLU A 227 9.09 -2.50 18.26
N GLN A 228 9.02 -3.58 17.50
CA GLN A 228 10.01 -3.90 16.46
C GLN A 228 9.99 -2.85 15.34
N ILE A 229 8.82 -2.36 14.95
CA ILE A 229 8.68 -1.30 13.93
C ILE A 229 9.24 0.03 14.44
N ARG A 230 8.97 0.40 15.71
CA ARG A 230 9.60 1.60 16.32
C ARG A 230 11.12 1.50 16.31
N THR A 231 11.67 0.34 16.67
CA THR A 231 13.12 0.09 16.60
C THR A 231 13.66 0.22 15.17
N LEU A 232 12.96 -0.34 14.18
CA LEU A 232 13.35 -0.23 12.77
C LEU A 232 13.46 1.23 12.33
N PHE A 233 12.46 2.06 12.62
CA PHE A 233 12.52 3.50 12.29
C PHE A 233 13.69 4.20 13.02
N GLN A 234 13.91 3.90 14.30
CA GLN A 234 15.00 4.49 15.08
C GLN A 234 16.39 4.13 14.55
N GLU A 235 16.62 2.85 14.21
CA GLU A 235 17.88 2.37 13.62
C GLU A 235 18.18 3.06 12.28
N LYS A 236 17.13 3.35 11.52
CA LYS A 236 17.18 4.07 10.24
C LYS A 236 17.18 5.60 10.41
N LYS A 237 17.21 6.10 11.65
CA LYS A 237 17.22 7.52 12.01
C LYS A 237 15.99 8.29 11.52
N VAL A 238 14.85 7.62 11.42
CA VAL A 238 13.55 8.22 11.12
C VAL A 238 12.81 8.48 12.43
N ASP A 239 12.56 9.75 12.70
CA ASP A 239 11.85 10.24 13.88
C ASP A 239 10.34 10.33 13.61
N LEU A 240 9.56 9.41 14.18
CA LEU A 240 8.10 9.39 14.04
C LEU A 240 7.39 10.57 14.73
N LEU A 241 8.09 11.37 15.55
CA LEU A 241 7.53 12.60 16.11
C LEU A 241 7.58 13.77 15.11
N LYS A 242 8.31 13.62 13.99
CA LYS A 242 8.41 14.60 12.92
C LYS A 242 7.59 14.18 11.70
N PRO A 243 7.33 15.09 10.75
CA PRO A 243 6.68 14.74 9.49
C PRO A 243 7.47 13.66 8.73
N VAL A 244 6.75 12.66 8.22
CA VAL A 244 7.28 11.54 7.43
C VAL A 244 6.43 11.41 6.17
N VAL A 245 7.10 11.21 5.04
CA VAL A 245 6.49 10.92 3.75
C VAL A 245 7.09 9.61 3.24
N ALA A 246 6.23 8.71 2.78
CA ALA A 246 6.64 7.45 2.18
C ALA A 246 6.70 7.57 0.65
N THR A 247 7.66 6.89 0.04
CA THR A 247 7.79 6.73 -1.41
C THR A 247 8.24 5.30 -1.74
N CYS A 248 8.17 4.90 -3.01
CA CYS A 248 8.76 3.67 -3.51
C CYS A 248 8.96 3.75 -5.04
N GLY A 249 8.64 2.68 -5.78
CA GLY A 249 8.62 2.71 -7.25
C GLY A 249 7.46 3.54 -7.81
N SER A 250 6.23 3.24 -7.36
CA SER A 250 4.97 3.71 -7.95
C SER A 250 3.86 3.87 -6.88
N GLY A 251 4.22 4.26 -5.66
CA GLY A 251 3.25 4.53 -4.58
C GLY A 251 2.60 3.30 -3.93
N VAL A 252 2.89 2.08 -4.40
CA VAL A 252 2.31 0.83 -3.85
C VAL A 252 2.96 0.43 -2.52
N THR A 253 4.19 -0.07 -2.54
CA THR A 253 4.88 -0.56 -1.32
C THR A 253 5.23 0.54 -0.32
N ALA A 254 5.17 1.82 -0.72
CA ALA A 254 5.26 2.96 0.19
C ALA A 254 4.21 2.88 1.31
N CYS A 255 3.06 2.26 1.02
CA CYS A 255 1.98 2.11 1.98
C CYS A 255 2.32 1.14 3.13
N HIS A 256 3.36 0.30 3.02
CA HIS A 256 3.89 -0.44 4.18
C HIS A 256 4.57 0.48 5.20
N VAL A 257 5.27 1.54 4.74
CA VAL A 257 5.85 2.54 5.65
C VAL A 257 4.74 3.29 6.38
N ALA A 258 3.69 3.67 5.65
CA ALA A 258 2.52 4.32 6.24
C ALA A 258 1.79 3.39 7.23
N LEU A 259 1.63 2.10 6.91
CA LEU A 259 1.07 1.09 7.81
C LEU A 259 1.92 0.92 9.07
N GLY A 260 3.24 0.72 8.92
CA GLY A 260 4.13 0.57 10.06
C GLY A 260 4.09 1.78 11.00
N ALA A 261 4.09 2.99 10.44
CA ALA A 261 3.94 4.21 11.21
C ALA A 261 2.55 4.32 11.88
N TYR A 262 1.47 3.93 11.18
CA TYR A 262 0.11 3.90 11.72
C TYR A 262 0.02 2.98 12.95
N LEU A 263 0.61 1.78 12.88
CA LEU A 263 0.70 0.83 13.99
C LEU A 263 1.52 1.35 15.17
N CYS A 264 2.45 2.28 14.92
CA CYS A 264 3.19 3.00 15.94
C CYS A 264 2.47 4.26 16.47
N GLY A 265 1.23 4.52 16.04
CA GLY A 265 0.43 5.67 16.49
C GLY A 265 0.60 6.94 15.65
N LYS A 266 1.20 6.84 14.45
CA LYS A 266 1.41 7.96 13.52
C LYS A 266 0.53 7.79 12.26
N PRO A 267 -0.72 8.26 12.26
CA PRO A 267 -1.66 8.03 11.14
C PRO A 267 -1.47 8.98 9.95
N ASP A 268 -0.66 10.02 10.11
CA ASP A 268 -0.48 11.17 9.21
C ASP A 268 0.70 11.01 8.23
N VAL A 269 1.22 9.79 8.05
CA VAL A 269 2.25 9.52 7.04
C VAL A 269 1.63 9.60 5.65
N ALA A 270 2.03 10.63 4.90
CA ALA A 270 1.60 10.82 3.52
C ALA A 270 2.40 9.94 2.56
N VAL A 271 1.84 9.64 1.39
CA VAL A 271 2.51 8.94 0.30
C VAL A 271 2.80 9.93 -0.83
N TYR A 272 4.05 9.97 -1.30
CA TYR A 272 4.38 10.57 -2.59
C TYR A 272 3.94 9.61 -3.70
N ASP A 273 2.80 9.91 -4.32
CA ASP A 273 2.05 8.95 -5.14
C ASP A 273 2.78 8.57 -6.43
N GLY A 274 3.31 9.56 -7.16
CA GLY A 274 4.08 9.32 -8.39
C GLY A 274 5.43 8.66 -8.15
N ALA A 275 5.95 8.75 -6.92
CA ALA A 275 7.08 7.99 -6.42
C ALA A 275 8.33 8.06 -7.33
N TRP A 276 9.13 7.00 -7.41
CA TRP A 276 10.38 7.00 -8.20
C TRP A 276 10.14 7.12 -9.70
N VAL A 277 9.08 6.53 -10.25
CA VAL A 277 8.78 6.63 -11.69
C VAL A 277 8.55 8.09 -12.10
N GLU A 278 7.69 8.82 -11.39
CA GLU A 278 7.49 10.26 -11.65
C GLU A 278 8.77 11.05 -11.39
N TRP A 279 9.46 10.78 -10.28
CA TRP A 279 10.68 11.49 -9.92
C TRP A 279 11.74 11.36 -11.01
N TYR A 280 12.05 10.14 -11.45
CA TYR A 280 13.07 9.90 -12.45
C TYR A 280 12.75 10.56 -13.81
N MET A 281 11.48 10.58 -14.19
CA MET A 281 11.02 11.19 -15.44
C MET A 281 11.09 12.72 -15.41
N ARG A 282 10.87 13.35 -14.25
CA ARG A 282 10.76 14.82 -14.12
C ARG A 282 12.00 15.49 -13.55
N ALA A 283 12.76 14.81 -12.70
CA ALA A 283 13.89 15.38 -11.98
C ALA A 283 15.10 15.64 -12.89
N GLN A 284 15.81 16.72 -12.56
CA GLN A 284 17.10 17.02 -13.17
C GLN A 284 18.15 15.98 -12.76
N PRO A 285 19.21 15.75 -13.57
CA PRO A 285 20.22 14.73 -13.28
C PRO A 285 20.86 14.83 -11.89
N GLU A 286 21.11 16.04 -11.39
CA GLU A 286 21.67 16.29 -10.04
C GLU A 286 20.79 15.77 -8.90
N ASN A 287 19.50 15.58 -9.17
CA ASN A 287 18.50 15.10 -8.22
C ASN A 287 18.31 13.57 -8.31
N ILE A 288 19.21 12.85 -8.99
CA ILE A 288 19.23 11.39 -9.09
C ILE A 288 20.53 10.88 -8.47
N ILE A 289 20.46 10.37 -7.23
CA ILE A 289 21.62 9.81 -6.55
C ILE A 289 21.67 8.30 -6.81
N SER A 290 22.78 7.83 -7.37
CA SER A 290 22.97 6.43 -7.75
C SER A 290 24.45 6.05 -7.66
N GLU A 291 24.74 4.85 -7.17
CA GLU A 291 26.08 4.25 -7.23
C GLU A 291 26.39 3.70 -8.63
N GLY A 292 25.35 3.43 -9.43
CA GLY A 292 25.48 3.12 -10.85
C GLY A 292 25.96 4.33 -11.64
N LYS A 293 26.34 4.14 -12.91
CA LYS A 293 26.64 5.27 -13.80
C LYS A 293 25.36 6.12 -13.91
N GLY A 294 25.37 7.31 -13.32
CA GLY A 294 24.23 8.22 -13.31
C GLY A 294 23.76 8.59 -14.71
N LYS A 295 22.63 9.28 -14.80
CA LYS A 295 22.09 9.83 -16.05
C LYS A 295 23.16 10.74 -16.66
N THR A 296 23.90 10.26 -17.66
CA THR A 296 24.83 11.09 -18.43
C THR A 296 24.02 12.21 -19.08
N VAL A 297 24.35 13.45 -18.75
CA VAL A 297 23.79 14.68 -19.33
C VAL A 297 23.96 14.66 -20.84
#